data_AF-A0A7X7BKF3-F1
#
_entry.id   AF-A0A7X7BKF3-F1
#
_cell.length_a   1.000
_cell.length_b   1.000
_cell.length_c   1.000
_cell.angle_alpha   90.00
_cell.angle_beta   90.00
_cell.angle_gamma   90.00
#
_symmetry.space_group_name_H-M   'P 1'
#
loop_
_entity.id
_entity.type
_entity.pdbx_description
1 polymer ?
#
loop_
_entity_poly.entity_id
_entity_poly.type
_entity_poly.pdbx_seq_one_letter_code
_entity_poly.pdbx_strand_id
1 'polypeptide(L)'
;MDDFEELLKEKSYLIKSAIKKLNIYKDYEEFYHLGTIALFLATKEYDENKDNLNNFDVFAYYRILNYLRNELTMLTRYDKIEMCMDLYENDYLAPVIEADLIERIEFEDLLQYLPDLQKRILEYKKSGYKNDEICLLMNLSLEQVKYQTKLAFRTLRDILSKIKNN
;
A
#
# COMPACT_ATOMS: atom_id res chain seq x y z
N MET A 1 -7.39 24.62 -18.21
CA MET A 1 -8.20 24.01 -17.13
C MET A 1 -9.52 23.56 -17.72
N ASP A 2 -10.17 24.42 -18.50
CA ASP A 2 -11.42 24.18 -19.23
C ASP A 2 -11.46 22.91 -20.10
N ASP A 3 -10.40 22.62 -20.87
CA ASP A 3 -10.34 21.46 -21.78
C ASP A 3 -10.46 20.10 -21.07
N PHE A 4 -9.82 19.96 -19.90
CA PHE A 4 -9.91 18.71 -19.14
C PHE A 4 -11.25 18.58 -18.39
N GLU A 5 -11.85 19.68 -17.95
CA GLU A 5 -13.16 19.63 -17.29
C GLU A 5 -14.27 19.18 -18.26
N GLU A 6 -14.21 19.61 -19.52
CA GLU A 6 -15.11 19.12 -20.57
C GLU A 6 -14.90 17.64 -20.86
N LEU A 7 -13.64 17.21 -21.02
CA LEU A 7 -13.31 15.81 -21.19
C LEU A 7 -13.79 14.96 -20.00
N LEU A 8 -13.59 15.44 -18.78
CA LEU A 8 -14.03 14.75 -17.57
C LEU A 8 -15.55 14.61 -17.54
N LYS A 9 -16.30 15.64 -17.93
CA LYS A 9 -17.77 15.56 -18.06
C LYS A 9 -18.15 14.48 -19.08
N GLU A 10 -17.54 14.48 -20.26
CA GLU A 10 -17.82 13.52 -21.33
C GLU A 10 -17.43 12.08 -20.94
N LYS A 11 -16.28 11.89 -20.33
CA LYS A 11 -15.66 10.58 -20.08
C LYS A 11 -15.83 10.06 -18.66
N SER A 12 -16.54 10.78 -17.77
CA SER A 12 -16.83 10.35 -16.39
C SER A 12 -17.46 8.96 -16.30
N TYR A 13 -18.18 8.52 -17.35
CA TYR A 13 -18.76 7.19 -17.41
C TYR A 13 -17.71 6.07 -17.39
N LEU A 14 -16.48 6.31 -17.87
CA LEU A 14 -15.37 5.35 -17.83
C LEU A 14 -14.95 5.09 -16.37
N ILE A 15 -14.85 6.16 -15.58
CA ILE A 15 -14.53 6.09 -14.14
C ILE A 15 -15.63 5.32 -13.41
N LYS A 16 -16.89 5.69 -13.60
CA LYS A 16 -18.06 5.02 -12.99
C LYS A 16 -18.12 3.54 -13.36
N SER A 17 -17.79 3.20 -14.62
CA SER A 17 -17.75 1.82 -15.10
C SER A 17 -16.63 1.02 -14.43
N ALA A 18 -15.44 1.60 -14.28
CA ALA A 18 -14.31 0.96 -13.60
C ALA A 18 -14.61 0.72 -12.11
N ILE A 19 -15.15 1.72 -11.40
CA ILE A 19 -15.58 1.60 -9.99
C ILE A 19 -16.60 0.47 -9.84
N LYS A 20 -17.63 0.45 -10.70
CA LYS A 20 -18.63 -0.62 -10.72
C LYS A 20 -18.02 -1.99 -11.01
N LYS A 21 -17.08 -2.07 -11.98
CA LYS A 21 -16.42 -3.32 -12.35
C LYS A 21 -15.57 -3.91 -11.22
N LEU A 22 -14.99 -3.06 -10.39
CA LEU A 22 -14.19 -3.44 -9.22
C LEU A 22 -15.04 -3.67 -7.96
N ASN A 23 -16.37 -3.51 -8.04
CA ASN A 23 -17.29 -3.62 -6.90
C ASN A 23 -16.90 -2.70 -5.72
N ILE A 24 -16.44 -1.49 -6.03
CA ILE A 24 -16.09 -0.49 -5.02
C ILE A 24 -17.37 0.22 -4.56
N TYR A 25 -17.79 -0.05 -3.32
CA TYR A 25 -18.99 0.52 -2.72
C TYR A 25 -18.70 1.46 -1.54
N LYS A 26 -17.49 1.37 -0.97
CA LYS A 26 -16.98 2.28 0.07
C LYS A 26 -16.08 3.33 -0.60
N ASP A 27 -15.99 4.50 0.02
CA ASP A 27 -15.07 5.58 -0.39
C ASP A 27 -15.23 5.97 -1.87
N TYR A 28 -16.48 5.92 -2.36
CA TYR A 28 -16.80 6.10 -3.78
C TYR A 28 -16.23 7.42 -4.34
N GLU A 29 -16.39 8.52 -3.60
CA GLU A 29 -15.89 9.85 -4.02
C GLU A 29 -14.36 9.87 -4.14
N GLU A 30 -13.65 9.18 -3.24
CA GLU A 30 -12.20 9.09 -3.27
C GLU A 30 -11.72 8.29 -4.48
N PHE A 31 -12.31 7.12 -4.72
CA PHE A 31 -12.02 6.35 -5.94
C PHE A 31 -12.44 7.07 -7.22
N TYR A 32 -13.46 7.92 -7.17
CA TYR A 32 -13.83 8.78 -8.30
C TYR A 32 -12.77 9.85 -8.56
N HIS A 33 -12.19 10.46 -7.53
CA HIS A 33 -11.05 11.38 -7.66
C HIS A 33 -9.81 10.67 -8.21
N LEU A 34 -9.46 9.49 -7.69
CA LEU A 34 -8.35 8.69 -8.21
C LEU A 34 -8.58 8.31 -9.69
N GLY A 35 -9.82 7.99 -10.04
CA GLY A 35 -10.20 7.73 -11.43
C GLY A 35 -10.07 8.96 -12.32
N THR A 36 -10.35 10.15 -11.77
CA THR A 36 -10.16 11.43 -12.45
C THR A 36 -8.68 11.71 -12.70
N ILE A 37 -7.81 11.44 -11.72
CA ILE A 37 -6.35 11.53 -11.87
C ILE A 37 -5.87 10.56 -12.96
N ALA A 38 -6.35 9.31 -12.92
CA ALA A 38 -5.97 8.30 -13.90
C ALA A 38 -6.45 8.66 -15.32
N LEU A 39 -7.63 9.26 -15.46
CA LEU A 39 -8.12 9.80 -16.74
C LEU A 39 -7.21 10.93 -17.24
N PHE A 40 -6.82 11.86 -16.36
CA PHE A 40 -5.87 12.93 -16.72
C PHE A 40 -4.54 12.36 -17.21
N LEU A 41 -3.96 11.39 -16.50
CA LEU A 41 -2.73 10.71 -16.93
C LEU A 41 -2.89 10.02 -18.29
N ALA A 42 -4.04 9.39 -18.54
CA ALA A 42 -4.32 8.79 -19.84
C ALA A 42 -4.26 9.80 -20.99
N THR A 43 -4.71 11.05 -20.79
CA THR A 43 -4.58 12.12 -21.82
C THR A 43 -3.14 12.47 -22.16
N LYS A 44 -2.20 12.24 -21.22
CA LYS A 44 -0.78 12.55 -21.41
C LYS A 44 0.00 11.38 -21.98
N GLU A 45 -0.44 10.16 -21.70
CA GLU A 45 0.24 8.93 -22.08
C GLU A 45 -0.26 8.32 -23.39
N TYR A 46 -1.48 8.65 -23.81
CA TYR A 46 -2.08 8.10 -25.03
C TYR A 46 -1.29 8.50 -26.28
N ASP A 47 -0.86 7.49 -27.03
CA ASP A 47 -0.18 7.64 -28.31
C ASP A 47 -0.94 6.82 -29.34
N GLU A 48 -1.66 7.50 -30.23
CA GLU A 48 -2.45 6.89 -31.30
C GLU A 48 -1.61 5.97 -32.19
N ASN A 49 -0.33 6.27 -32.41
CA ASN A 49 0.54 5.44 -33.25
C ASN A 49 0.98 4.14 -32.57
N LYS A 50 0.80 4.05 -31.25
CA LYS A 50 1.13 2.85 -30.45
C LYS A 50 -0.10 2.07 -30.02
N ASP A 51 -1.29 2.66 -30.09
CA ASP A 51 -2.53 1.98 -29.73
C ASP A 51 -3.07 1.17 -30.91
N ASN A 52 -3.06 -0.16 -30.77
CA ASN A 52 -3.53 -1.07 -31.80
C ASN A 52 -5.02 -0.88 -32.16
N LEU A 53 -5.79 -0.27 -31.26
CA LEU A 53 -7.22 -0.02 -31.44
C LEU A 53 -7.54 1.40 -31.93
N ASN A 54 -6.56 2.32 -31.93
CA ASN A 54 -6.76 3.75 -32.15
C ASN A 54 -7.97 4.32 -31.37
N ASN A 55 -8.17 3.87 -30.13
CA ASN A 55 -9.34 4.20 -29.32
C ASN A 55 -8.96 4.67 -27.92
N PHE A 56 -8.99 5.99 -27.74
CA PHE A 56 -8.71 6.64 -26.46
C PHE A 56 -9.60 6.12 -25.32
N ASP A 57 -10.89 5.89 -25.56
CA ASP A 57 -11.82 5.46 -24.50
C ASP A 57 -11.46 4.08 -23.96
N VAL A 58 -11.01 3.16 -24.84
CA VAL A 58 -10.52 1.84 -24.44
C VAL A 58 -9.22 1.96 -23.64
N PHE A 59 -8.26 2.75 -24.13
CA PHE A 59 -7.00 3.00 -23.44
C PHE A 59 -7.22 3.61 -22.06
N ALA A 60 -8.00 4.70 -21.99
CA ALA A 60 -8.33 5.40 -20.76
C ALA A 60 -9.07 4.49 -19.76
N TYR A 61 -10.03 3.69 -20.22
CA TYR A 61 -10.72 2.74 -19.36
C TYR A 61 -9.76 1.76 -18.68
N TYR A 62 -8.84 1.13 -19.42
CA TYR A 62 -7.89 0.19 -18.84
C TYR A 62 -6.86 0.88 -17.95
N ARG A 63 -6.44 2.10 -18.29
CA ARG A 63 -5.57 2.91 -17.45
C ARG A 63 -6.22 3.20 -16.10
N ILE A 64 -7.46 3.67 -16.10
CA ILE A 64 -8.27 3.92 -14.91
C ILE A 64 -8.48 2.62 -14.12
N LEU A 65 -8.94 1.56 -14.78
CA LEU A 65 -9.22 0.27 -14.14
C LEU A 65 -7.99 -0.28 -13.41
N ASN A 66 -6.81 -0.21 -14.03
CA ASN A 66 -5.57 -0.68 -13.42
C ASN A 66 -5.12 0.24 -12.28
N TYR A 67 -5.26 1.55 -12.43
CA TYR A 67 -4.95 2.52 -11.37
C TYR A 67 -5.80 2.26 -10.12
N LEU A 68 -7.12 2.15 -10.27
CA LEU A 68 -8.03 1.86 -9.16
C LEU A 68 -7.80 0.47 -8.56
N ARG A 69 -7.49 -0.54 -9.38
CA ARG A 69 -7.18 -1.89 -8.91
C ARG A 69 -5.92 -1.91 -8.06
N ASN A 70 -4.88 -1.18 -8.44
CA ASN A 70 -3.65 -1.08 -7.69
C ASN A 70 -3.91 -0.44 -6.32
N GLU A 71 -4.68 0.65 -6.29
CA GLU A 71 -5.06 1.29 -5.03
C GLU A 71 -5.85 0.35 -4.12
N LEU A 72 -6.87 -0.32 -4.67
CA LEU A 72 -7.68 -1.28 -3.91
C LEU A 72 -6.82 -2.43 -3.34
N THR A 73 -5.82 -2.88 -4.11
CA THR A 73 -4.87 -3.92 -3.68
C THR A 73 -3.99 -3.41 -2.54
N MET A 74 -3.52 -2.16 -2.63
CA MET A 74 -2.74 -1.52 -1.57
C MET A 74 -3.55 -1.35 -0.28
N LEU A 75 -4.78 -0.82 -0.36
CA LEU A 75 -5.67 -0.66 0.79
C LEU A 75 -5.97 -2.01 1.46
N THR A 76 -6.32 -3.03 0.67
CA THR A 76 -6.58 -4.40 1.19
C THR A 76 -5.35 -4.98 1.87
N ARG A 77 -4.15 -4.70 1.34
CA ARG A 77 -2.90 -5.13 1.94
C ARG A 77 -2.67 -4.42 3.28
N TYR A 78 -2.84 -3.10 3.32
CA TYR A 78 -2.67 -2.32 4.55
C TYR A 78 -3.68 -2.71 5.63
N ASP A 79 -4.94 -3.02 5.28
CA ASP A 79 -5.93 -3.59 6.18
C ASP A 79 -5.44 -4.89 6.84
N LYS A 80 -4.86 -5.79 6.05
CA LYS A 80 -4.34 -7.06 6.55
C LYS A 80 -3.13 -6.87 7.45
N ILE A 81 -2.20 -5.98 7.08
CA ILE A 81 -1.02 -5.68 7.89
C ILE A 81 -1.45 -5.06 9.21
N GLU A 82 -2.37 -4.10 9.20
CA GLU A 82 -2.93 -3.49 10.42
C GLU A 82 -3.57 -4.54 11.33
N MET A 83 -4.46 -5.39 10.81
CA MET A 83 -5.05 -6.48 11.58
C MET A 83 -3.98 -7.40 12.19
N CYS A 84 -2.90 -7.71 11.47
CA CYS A 84 -1.81 -8.54 12.00
C CYS A 84 -1.01 -7.81 13.09
N MET A 85 -0.79 -6.50 12.96
CA MET A 85 -0.14 -5.69 14.00
C MET A 85 -1.00 -5.59 15.27
N ASP A 86 -2.32 -5.52 15.13
CA ASP A 86 -3.27 -5.56 16.25
C ASP A 86 -3.16 -6.86 17.02
N LEU A 87 -3.09 -7.99 16.30
CA LEU A 87 -2.90 -9.30 16.91
C LEU A 87 -1.50 -9.43 17.54
N TYR A 88 -0.48 -8.74 17.01
CA TYR A 88 0.89 -8.78 17.52
C TYR A 88 1.03 -8.18 18.92
N GLU A 89 0.12 -7.29 19.32
CA GLU A 89 0.09 -6.77 20.69
C GLU A 89 -0.15 -7.87 21.73
N ASN A 90 -0.77 -8.98 21.34
CA ASN A 90 -0.99 -10.14 22.19
C ASN A 90 0.26 -11.03 22.25
N ASP A 91 0.87 -11.13 23.43
CA ASP A 91 2.13 -11.87 23.62
C ASP A 91 2.01 -13.38 23.31
N TYR A 92 0.81 -13.98 23.38
CA TYR A 92 0.59 -15.38 22.99
C TYR A 92 0.54 -15.57 21.48
N LEU A 93 -0.02 -14.60 20.75
CA LEU A 93 -0.13 -14.66 19.30
C LEU A 93 1.15 -14.20 18.62
N ALA A 94 1.86 -13.21 19.18
CA ALA A 94 3.05 -12.58 18.60
C ALA A 94 4.04 -13.57 17.95
N PRO A 95 4.45 -14.69 18.59
CA PRO A 95 5.40 -15.63 17.99
C PRO A 95 4.90 -16.31 16.71
N VAL A 96 3.57 -16.45 16.55
CA VAL A 96 2.94 -17.13 15.40
C VAL A 96 2.82 -16.19 14.20
N ILE A 97 2.53 -14.93 14.46
CA ILE A 97 2.23 -13.93 13.43
C ILE A 97 3.43 -13.07 13.05
N GLU A 98 4.50 -13.05 13.84
CA GLU A 98 5.70 -12.27 13.56
C GLU A 98 6.28 -12.57 12.17
N ALA A 99 6.39 -13.86 11.82
CA ALA A 99 6.94 -14.28 10.52
C ALA A 99 6.08 -13.79 9.34
N ASP A 100 4.76 -13.94 9.44
CA ASP A 100 3.81 -13.47 8.43
C ASP A 100 3.83 -11.94 8.31
N LEU A 101 3.96 -11.23 9.44
CA LEU A 101 4.04 -9.77 9.45
C LEU A 101 5.33 -9.26 8.77
N ILE A 102 6.46 -9.91 9.04
CA ILE A 102 7.76 -9.58 8.43
C ILE A 102 7.74 -9.82 6.92
N GLU A 103 7.08 -10.87 6.44
CA GLU A 103 6.92 -11.14 5.03
C GLU A 103 6.05 -10.08 4.35
N ARG A 104 4.97 -9.64 5.00
CA ARG A 104 4.01 -8.67 4.45
C ARG A 104 4.49 -7.23 4.43
N ILE A 105 5.47 -6.85 5.25
CA ILE A 105 6.03 -5.49 5.25
C ILE A 105 6.84 -5.27 3.96
N GLU A 106 6.40 -4.29 3.15
CA GLU A 106 7.26 -3.73 2.10
C GLU A 106 8.37 -2.90 2.76
N PHE A 107 9.60 -3.16 2.35
CA PHE A 107 10.78 -2.66 3.06
C PHE A 107 11.07 -1.19 2.79
N GLU A 108 10.71 -0.68 1.61
CA GLU A 108 11.22 0.60 1.14
C GLU A 108 10.37 1.77 1.64
N ASP A 109 9.05 1.69 1.48
CA ASP A 109 8.17 2.82 1.81
C ASP A 109 7.85 2.95 3.31
N LEU A 110 7.81 1.84 4.06
CA LEU A 110 7.38 1.86 5.46
C LEU A 110 8.55 1.96 6.45
N LEU A 111 9.68 1.31 6.17
CA LEU A 111 10.81 1.29 7.10
C LEU A 111 11.56 2.63 7.16
N GLN A 112 11.41 3.50 6.15
CA GLN A 112 12.03 4.83 6.18
C GLN A 112 11.57 5.69 7.38
N TYR A 113 10.42 5.37 7.95
CA TYR A 113 9.85 6.08 9.09
C TYR A 113 10.23 5.47 10.45
N LEU A 114 10.96 4.35 10.45
CA LEU A 114 11.43 3.72 11.67
C LEU A 114 12.79 4.29 12.11
N PRO A 115 13.05 4.39 13.41
CA PRO A 115 14.40 4.57 13.93
C PRO A 115 15.38 3.52 13.39
N ASP A 116 16.62 3.92 13.11
CA ASP A 116 17.66 3.05 12.51
C ASP A 116 17.82 1.70 13.22
N LEU A 117 17.72 1.70 14.55
CA LEU A 117 17.82 0.49 15.36
C LEU A 117 16.71 -0.51 15.02
N GLN A 118 15.46 -0.04 14.97
CA GLN A 118 14.28 -0.87 14.70
C GLN A 118 14.27 -1.35 13.25
N LYS A 119 14.62 -0.44 12.32
CA LYS A 119 14.78 -0.75 10.91
C LYS A 119 15.78 -1.90 10.69
N ARG A 120 16.98 -1.80 11.26
CA ARG A 120 18.01 -2.85 11.15
C ARG A 120 17.56 -4.19 11.74
N ILE A 121 16.86 -4.18 12.87
CA ILE A 121 16.31 -5.42 13.46
C ILE A 121 15.35 -6.10 12.47
N LEU A 122 14.43 -5.35 11.87
CA LEU A 122 13.49 -5.90 10.89
C LEU A 122 14.19 -6.37 9.61
N GLU A 123 15.21 -5.66 9.12
CA GLU A 123 16.07 -6.07 7.99
C GLU A 123 16.74 -7.42 8.23
N TYR A 124 17.33 -7.63 9.40
CA TYR A 124 17.90 -8.92 9.74
C TYR A 124 16.82 -10.00 9.82
N LYS A 125 15.68 -9.74 10.46
CA LYS A 125 14.61 -10.74 10.54
C LYS A 125 14.05 -11.13 9.19
N LYS A 126 13.85 -10.18 8.26
CA LYS A 126 13.40 -10.47 6.88
C LYS A 126 14.45 -11.24 6.09
N SER A 127 15.72 -11.05 6.41
CA SER A 127 16.83 -11.83 5.87
C SER A 127 16.97 -13.22 6.51
N GLY A 128 16.06 -13.59 7.44
CA GLY A 128 15.98 -14.91 8.05
C GLY A 128 16.79 -15.10 9.33
N TYR A 129 17.41 -14.02 9.87
CA TYR A 129 18.18 -14.12 11.11
C TYR A 129 17.27 -14.31 12.32
N LYS A 130 17.69 -15.21 13.23
CA LYS A 130 17.04 -15.48 14.50
C LYS A 130 17.41 -14.42 15.53
N ASN A 131 16.59 -14.30 16.59
CA ASN A 131 16.82 -13.33 17.65
C ASN A 131 18.22 -13.44 18.27
N ASP A 132 18.73 -14.66 18.47
CA ASP A 132 20.04 -14.88 19.08
C ASP A 132 21.18 -14.39 18.17
N GLU A 133 21.04 -14.55 16.86
CA GLU A 133 21.99 -14.04 15.87
C GLU A 133 21.97 -12.51 15.82
N ILE A 134 20.77 -11.91 15.89
CA ILE A 134 20.58 -10.46 15.93
C ILE A 134 21.18 -9.87 17.22
N CYS A 135 21.00 -10.54 18.36
CA CYS A 135 21.61 -10.13 19.63
C CYS A 135 23.13 -10.00 19.50
N LEU A 136 23.78 -10.98 18.87
CA LEU A 136 25.22 -10.98 18.63
C LEU A 136 25.64 -9.88 17.64
N LEU A 137 24.93 -9.74 16.51
CA LEU A 137 25.26 -8.76 15.47
C LEU A 137 25.11 -7.32 15.94
N MET A 138 24.11 -7.06 16.78
CA MET A 138 23.75 -5.70 17.21
C MET A 138 24.20 -5.37 18.64
N ASN A 139 24.82 -6.33 19.35
CA ASN A 139 25.20 -6.22 20.76
C ASN A 139 24.02 -5.80 21.66
N LEU A 140 22.92 -6.53 21.53
CA LEU A 140 21.67 -6.33 22.28
C LEU A 140 21.31 -7.58 23.09
N SER A 141 20.52 -7.40 24.14
CA SER A 141 19.88 -8.53 24.84
C SER A 141 18.68 -9.05 24.06
N LEU A 142 18.29 -10.31 24.32
CA LEU A 142 17.10 -10.92 23.73
C LEU A 142 15.83 -10.10 24.03
N GLU A 143 15.72 -9.59 25.25
CA GLU A 143 14.61 -8.73 25.67
C GLU A 143 14.59 -7.42 24.89
N GLN A 144 15.76 -6.80 24.65
CA GLN A 144 15.87 -5.59 23.85
C GLN A 144 15.45 -5.83 22.40
N VAL A 145 15.90 -6.93 21.77
CA VAL A 145 15.50 -7.27 20.39
C VAL A 145 13.98 -7.45 20.30
N LYS A 146 13.37 -8.21 21.21
CA LYS A 146 11.91 -8.41 21.26
C LYS A 146 11.16 -7.10 21.47
N TYR A 147 11.60 -6.30 22.43
CA TYR A 147 10.99 -5.01 22.75
C TYR A 147 11.05 -4.04 21.57
N GLN A 148 12.22 -3.90 20.93
CA GLN A 148 12.39 -3.03 19.77
C GLN A 148 11.57 -3.53 18.56
N THR A 149 11.44 -4.85 18.39
CA THR A 149 10.56 -5.43 17.35
C THR A 149 9.10 -5.04 17.60
N LYS A 150 8.62 -5.14 18.85
CA LYS A 150 7.27 -4.71 19.23
C LYS A 150 7.05 -3.22 18.99
N LEU A 151 8.01 -2.38 19.38
CA LEU A 151 7.95 -0.94 19.10
C LEU A 151 7.94 -0.62 17.60
N ALA A 152 8.69 -1.37 16.80
CA ALA A 152 8.71 -1.20 15.36
C ALA A 152 7.31 -1.42 14.77
N PHE A 153 6.65 -2.54 15.10
CA PHE A 153 5.30 -2.83 14.61
C PHE A 153 4.25 -1.83 15.12
N ARG A 154 4.36 -1.34 16.36
CA ARG A 154 3.51 -0.24 16.85
C ARG A 154 3.68 1.03 16.01
N THR A 155 4.92 1.40 15.74
CA THR A 155 5.22 2.60 14.94
C THR A 155 4.65 2.46 13.52
N LEU A 156 4.83 1.29 12.90
CA LEU A 156 4.26 0.99 11.59
C LEU A 156 2.72 1.05 11.61
N ARG A 157 2.06 0.55 12.66
CA ARG A 157 0.61 0.68 12.86
C ARG A 157 0.18 2.13 12.89
N ASP A 158 0.85 2.95 13.69
CA ASP A 158 0.50 4.36 13.81
C ASP A 158 0.66 5.09 12.46
N ILE A 159 1.66 4.74 11.67
CA ILE A 159 1.85 5.28 10.32
C ILE A 159 0.72 4.85 9.39
N LEU A 160 0.38 3.56 9.33
CA LEU A 160 -0.72 3.07 8.49
C LEU A 160 -2.06 3.72 8.85
N SER A 161 -2.32 3.90 10.15
CA SER A 161 -3.54 4.59 10.61
C SER A 161 -3.59 6.05 10.14
N LYS A 162 -2.45 6.73 10.04
CA LYS A 162 -2.38 8.11 9.53
C LYS A 162 -2.55 8.17 8.02
N ILE A 163 -2.03 7.19 7.28
CA ILE A 163 -2.18 7.11 5.81
C ILE A 163 -3.65 6.95 5.44
N LYS A 164 -4.41 6.13 6.19
CA LYS A 164 -5.85 5.93 5.93
C LYS A 164 -6.76 7.12 6.29
N ASN A 165 -6.31 7.99 7.17
CA ASN A 165 -7.09 9.13 7.67
C ASN A 165 -6.74 10.45 6.98
N ASN A 166 -5.84 10.44 5.97
CA ASN A 166 -5.53 11.58 5.10
C ASN A 166 -6.02 11.31 3.69
#